data_AF-J0XXM7-F1
#
_entry.id   AF-J0XXM7-F1
#
_cell.length_a   1.000
_cell.length_b   1.000
_cell.length_c   1.000
_cell.angle_alpha   90.00
_cell.angle_beta   90.00
_cell.angle_gamma   90.00
#
_symmetry.space_group_name_H-M   'P 1'
#
loop_
_entity.id
_entity.type
_entity.pdbx_description
1 polymer ?
#
loop_
_entity_poly.entity_id
_entity_poly.type
_entity_poly.pdbx_seq_one_letter_code
_entity_poly.pdbx_strand_id
1 'polypeptide(L)'
;MEITYDLIKPIILEETAENSTMVCKFQVEGEVFEGKGNIRIDSKDTSSKVKNMVRRTVMSRMRSSLMRMVRGAVGGGMAGNIASMAGNEVVRANTSHNSFSAAEKKAAVVKAFERVAFNFYYDEDSRSWKIARRLSEFEKRLKATPLSTAYDKKTLARMLIEMAKADGQIAAEEKEFFQSFLDDDTGSFAQVMREAPLSRVELEEVSAEGRENIFMITVAVALSDKDFDQSEKDKLYEYAEMMSFEEKKRDDLIKLGQEYTIENAIHASGNMSREEVYQFADQIGMDRSEAERAQIRLSKRLG
;
A
#
# COMPACT_ATOMS: atom_id res chain seq x y z
N MET A 1 -6.13 4.06 -12.09
CA MET A 1 -5.59 2.85 -12.75
C MET A 1 -6.64 2.33 -13.71
N GLU A 2 -6.26 2.02 -14.96
CA GLU A 2 -7.15 1.38 -15.92
C GLU A 2 -7.12 -0.14 -15.72
N ILE A 3 -8.29 -0.79 -15.67
CA ILE A 3 -8.41 -2.22 -15.42
C ILE A 3 -8.38 -2.96 -16.76
N THR A 4 -7.24 -3.57 -17.09
CA THR A 4 -7.06 -4.32 -18.35
C THR A 4 -7.19 -5.83 -18.14
N TYR A 5 -7.49 -6.57 -19.20
CA TYR A 5 -7.57 -8.03 -19.13
C TYR A 5 -6.27 -8.67 -18.63
N ASP A 6 -5.11 -8.20 -19.10
CA ASP A 6 -3.82 -8.77 -18.71
C ASP A 6 -3.46 -8.48 -17.24
N LEU A 7 -4.04 -7.44 -16.63
CA LEU A 7 -3.97 -7.14 -15.19
C LEU A 7 -4.82 -8.10 -14.35
N ILE A 8 -5.96 -8.55 -14.87
CA ILE A 8 -6.86 -9.51 -14.20
C ILE A 8 -6.43 -10.97 -14.46
N LYS A 9 -5.81 -11.26 -15.60
CA LYS A 9 -5.44 -12.60 -16.05
C LYS A 9 -4.78 -13.50 -14.98
N PRO A 10 -3.87 -13.03 -14.10
CA PRO A 10 -3.24 -13.87 -13.08
C PRO A 10 -4.20 -14.42 -12.01
N ILE A 11 -5.41 -13.86 -11.88
CA ILE A 11 -6.41 -14.25 -10.87
C ILE A 11 -7.66 -14.90 -11.49
N ILE A 12 -7.73 -15.14 -12.80
CA ILE A 12 -8.83 -15.87 -13.42
C ILE A 12 -8.69 -17.36 -13.08
N LEU A 13 -9.65 -17.91 -12.34
CA LEU A 13 -9.76 -19.34 -12.03
C LEU A 13 -10.61 -20.08 -13.07
N GLU A 14 -11.67 -19.44 -13.56
CA GLU A 14 -12.59 -20.00 -14.56
C GLU A 14 -13.21 -18.87 -15.40
N GLU A 15 -13.33 -19.07 -16.71
CA GLU A 15 -14.11 -18.20 -17.61
C GLU A 15 -15.03 -19.06 -18.50
N THR A 16 -16.34 -18.92 -18.30
CA THR A 16 -17.37 -19.74 -18.95
C THR A 16 -18.36 -18.83 -19.69
N ALA A 17 -18.49 -19.02 -21.01
CA ALA A 17 -19.36 -18.21 -21.86
C ALA A 17 -20.77 -18.83 -21.95
N GLU A 18 -21.74 -18.22 -21.28
CA GLU A 18 -23.15 -18.61 -21.25
C GLU A 18 -23.97 -17.66 -22.13
N ASN A 19 -24.34 -18.11 -23.34
CA ASN A 19 -25.03 -17.30 -24.34
C ASN A 19 -24.23 -16.01 -24.65
N SER A 20 -24.75 -14.82 -24.29
CA SER A 20 -24.10 -13.51 -24.44
C SER A 20 -23.48 -12.97 -23.15
N THR A 21 -23.33 -13.81 -22.11
CA THR A 21 -22.73 -13.45 -20.82
C THR A 21 -21.46 -14.26 -20.60
N MET A 22 -20.38 -13.61 -20.19
CA MET A 22 -19.23 -14.29 -19.61
C MET A 22 -19.45 -14.39 -18.10
N VAL A 23 -19.38 -15.61 -17.55
CA VAL A 23 -19.31 -15.89 -16.12
C VAL A 23 -17.86 -16.16 -15.77
N CYS A 24 -17.30 -15.38 -14.84
CA CYS A 24 -15.91 -15.47 -14.41
C CYS A 24 -15.83 -15.80 -12.93
N LYS A 25 -14.93 -16.71 -12.56
CA LYS A 25 -14.50 -16.90 -11.17
C LYS A 25 -13.09 -16.35 -11.03
N PHE A 26 -12.90 -15.43 -10.09
CA PHE A 26 -11.62 -14.83 -9.78
C PHE A 26 -11.12 -15.36 -8.43
N GLN A 27 -9.92 -15.95 -8.38
CA GLN A 27 -9.31 -16.41 -7.14
C GLN A 27 -8.26 -15.42 -6.65
N VAL A 28 -8.46 -14.87 -5.46
CA VAL A 28 -7.57 -13.90 -4.83
C VAL A 28 -7.28 -14.37 -3.41
N GLU A 29 -6.00 -14.58 -3.09
CA GLU A 29 -5.53 -14.99 -1.76
C GLU A 29 -6.30 -16.18 -1.12
N GLY A 30 -6.68 -17.15 -1.96
CA GLY A 30 -7.42 -18.37 -1.58
C GLY A 30 -8.94 -18.26 -1.78
N GLU A 31 -9.52 -17.08 -1.62
CA GLU A 31 -10.96 -16.81 -1.78
C GLU A 31 -11.37 -16.73 -3.25
N VAL A 32 -12.61 -17.10 -3.58
CA VAL A 32 -13.14 -17.11 -4.95
C VAL A 32 -14.37 -16.19 -5.07
N PHE A 33 -14.36 -15.33 -6.08
CA PHE A 33 -15.38 -14.30 -6.34
C PHE A 33 -15.99 -14.50 -7.72
N GLU A 34 -17.32 -14.55 -7.83
CA GLU A 34 -18.03 -14.71 -9.11
C GLU A 34 -18.47 -13.35 -9.68
N GLY A 35 -18.07 -13.06 -10.93
CA GLY A 35 -18.48 -11.89 -11.69
C GLY A 35 -19.14 -12.28 -13.01
N LYS A 36 -20.03 -11.42 -13.54
CA LYS A 36 -20.73 -11.69 -14.82
C LYS A 36 -20.71 -10.46 -15.72
N GLY A 37 -20.21 -10.58 -16.95
CA GLY A 37 -20.04 -9.47 -17.89
C GLY A 37 -20.68 -9.76 -19.25
N ASN A 38 -21.43 -8.80 -19.80
CA ASN A 38 -22.12 -9.01 -21.07
C ASN A 38 -21.13 -8.84 -22.24
N ILE A 39 -21.11 -9.82 -23.14
CA ILE A 39 -20.29 -9.82 -24.35
C ILE A 39 -20.95 -8.88 -25.37
N ARG A 40 -20.16 -7.95 -25.93
CA ARG A 40 -20.57 -7.05 -27.02
C ARG A 40 -19.48 -7.03 -28.08
N ILE A 41 -19.90 -7.12 -29.34
CA ILE A 41 -19.01 -7.11 -30.51
C ILE A 41 -18.44 -5.71 -30.71
N ASP A 42 -17.13 -5.55 -30.55
CA ASP A 42 -16.38 -4.39 -31.05
C ASP A 42 -14.89 -4.76 -31.25
N SER A 43 -14.17 -4.04 -32.11
CA SER A 43 -12.93 -4.56 -32.70
C SER A 43 -11.73 -3.61 -32.71
N LYS A 44 -10.67 -3.97 -31.94
CA LYS A 44 -9.23 -3.92 -32.30
C LYS A 44 -8.35 -4.42 -31.14
N ASP A 45 -7.05 -4.63 -31.42
CA ASP A 45 -6.15 -5.50 -30.64
C ASP A 45 -4.68 -5.02 -30.69
N THR A 46 -3.94 -5.13 -29.58
CA THR A 46 -2.45 -5.24 -29.47
C THR A 46 -2.03 -5.49 -27.99
N SER A 47 -0.84 -6.06 -27.72
CA SER A 47 -0.40 -6.43 -26.36
C SER A 47 1.11 -6.26 -26.07
N SER A 48 1.55 -6.59 -24.83
CA SER A 48 2.90 -6.35 -24.30
C SER A 48 3.54 -7.54 -23.51
N LYS A 49 4.82 -7.39 -23.11
CA LYS A 49 5.66 -8.31 -22.29
C LYS A 49 6.84 -7.57 -21.64
N VAL A 50 7.43 -8.13 -20.57
CA VAL A 50 8.89 -8.22 -20.27
C VAL A 50 9.11 -9.21 -19.08
N LYS A 51 10.36 -9.50 -18.69
CA LYS A 51 10.84 -10.54 -17.71
C LYS A 51 10.74 -10.12 -16.21
N ASN A 52 11.07 -11.07 -15.31
CA ASN A 52 11.14 -10.93 -13.82
C ASN A 52 12.53 -11.31 -13.22
N MET A 53 12.76 -11.04 -11.91
CA MET A 53 13.93 -11.50 -11.11
C MET A 53 13.60 -11.90 -9.63
N VAL A 54 14.50 -11.69 -8.65
CA VAL A 54 14.72 -12.54 -7.43
C VAL A 54 14.39 -11.85 -6.06
N ARG A 55 14.67 -12.46 -4.88
CA ARG A 55 13.94 -12.27 -3.59
C ARG A 55 14.78 -12.44 -2.28
N ARG A 56 14.76 -11.47 -1.34
CA ARG A 56 15.06 -11.52 0.13
C ARG A 56 14.78 -10.12 0.78
N THR A 57 14.84 -9.77 2.08
CA THR A 57 15.06 -10.41 3.43
C THR A 57 13.78 -10.16 4.31
N VAL A 58 13.74 -10.21 5.66
CA VAL A 58 12.50 -10.03 6.50
C VAL A 58 12.42 -8.71 7.30
N MET A 59 13.46 -8.28 8.04
CA MET A 59 13.42 -7.01 8.81
C MET A 59 13.21 -5.81 7.88
N SER A 60 14.03 -5.72 6.83
CA SER A 60 13.84 -4.78 5.73
C SER A 60 12.48 -4.91 5.04
N ARG A 61 11.78 -6.05 5.15
CA ARG A 61 10.44 -6.27 4.57
C ARG A 61 9.35 -5.49 5.32
N MET A 62 9.48 -5.24 6.62
CA MET A 62 8.50 -4.46 7.40
C MET A 62 8.65 -2.96 7.13
N ARG A 63 9.84 -2.39 7.40
CA ARG A 63 10.16 -0.98 7.06
C ARG A 63 9.91 -0.70 5.58
N SER A 64 10.35 -1.57 4.65
CA SER A 64 10.01 -1.38 3.23
C SER A 64 8.55 -1.63 2.87
N SER A 65 7.76 -2.44 3.59
CA SER A 65 6.32 -2.60 3.29
C SER A 65 5.57 -1.33 3.62
N LEU A 66 5.88 -0.76 4.78
CA LEU A 66 5.36 0.53 5.21
C LEU A 66 5.78 1.64 4.24
N MET A 67 7.06 1.74 3.93
CA MET A 67 7.59 2.72 2.98
C MET A 67 7.06 2.53 1.54
N ARG A 68 6.74 1.30 1.11
CA ARG A 68 6.10 1.01 -0.19
C ARG A 68 4.65 1.47 -0.23
N MET A 69 3.86 1.13 0.79
CA MET A 69 2.51 1.67 0.98
C MET A 69 2.52 3.20 0.99
N VAL A 70 3.48 3.83 1.68
CA VAL A 70 3.67 5.28 1.70
C VAL A 70 3.95 5.81 0.29
N ARG A 71 4.89 5.23 -0.47
CA ARG A 71 5.14 5.60 -1.88
C ARG A 71 3.88 5.48 -2.74
N GLY A 72 3.07 4.44 -2.55
CA GLY A 72 1.80 4.24 -3.23
C GLY A 72 0.74 5.29 -2.89
N ALA A 73 0.61 5.66 -1.61
CA ALA A 73 -0.29 6.73 -1.14
C ALA A 73 0.21 8.14 -1.49
N VAL A 74 1.49 8.30 -1.79
CA VAL A 74 2.16 9.54 -2.23
C VAL A 74 2.16 9.69 -3.77
N GLY A 75 1.69 8.68 -4.50
CA GLY A 75 1.67 8.70 -5.96
C GLY A 75 3.06 8.67 -6.61
N GLY A 76 4.07 8.16 -5.90
CA GLY A 76 5.44 7.99 -6.41
C GLY A 76 5.59 6.84 -7.42
N GLY A 77 4.64 6.71 -8.34
CA GLY A 77 4.65 5.75 -9.44
C GLY A 77 5.23 6.38 -10.70
N MET A 78 6.27 5.77 -11.28
CA MET A 78 7.00 6.33 -12.44
C MET A 78 6.08 6.69 -13.62
N ALA A 79 6.07 7.96 -14.00
CA ALA A 79 5.60 8.40 -15.30
C ALA A 79 6.57 7.90 -16.40
N GLY A 80 6.32 6.71 -16.95
CA GLY A 80 7.28 6.02 -17.81
C GLY A 80 6.71 4.93 -18.72
N ASN A 81 6.01 5.36 -19.78
CA ASN A 81 5.79 4.64 -21.06
C ASN A 81 5.73 3.10 -21.01
N ILE A 82 4.60 2.51 -20.60
CA ILE A 82 4.36 1.06 -20.75
C ILE A 82 3.93 0.77 -22.19
N ALA A 83 4.89 0.52 -23.09
CA ALA A 83 4.65 0.22 -24.50
C ALA A 83 5.20 -1.16 -24.93
N SER A 84 4.30 -2.01 -25.42
CA SER A 84 4.48 -3.15 -26.36
C SER A 84 5.80 -3.96 -26.40
N MET A 85 5.66 -5.27 -26.14
CA MET A 85 6.46 -6.36 -26.74
C MET A 85 5.58 -7.62 -26.87
N ALA A 86 5.23 -8.07 -28.07
CA ALA A 86 4.35 -9.24 -28.25
C ALA A 86 5.08 -10.59 -28.13
N GLY A 87 4.35 -11.70 -28.23
CA GLY A 87 4.92 -13.01 -28.60
C GLY A 87 4.09 -14.23 -28.19
N ASN A 88 3.49 -14.85 -29.20
CA ASN A 88 2.62 -16.04 -29.23
C ASN A 88 2.84 -17.14 -28.17
N GLU A 89 1.75 -17.84 -27.86
CA GLU A 89 1.69 -19.30 -28.08
C GLU A 89 0.26 -19.72 -28.50
N VAL A 90 0.09 -20.92 -29.06
CA VAL A 90 -1.15 -21.38 -29.73
C VAL A 90 -1.82 -22.51 -28.93
N VAL A 91 -3.14 -22.40 -28.70
CA VAL A 91 -3.98 -23.51 -28.20
C VAL A 91 -5.25 -23.64 -29.06
N ARG A 92 -5.74 -24.88 -29.18
CA ARG A 92 -6.74 -25.31 -30.17
C ARG A 92 -8.17 -24.88 -29.83
N ALA A 93 -8.98 -24.72 -30.87
CA ALA A 93 -10.42 -24.52 -30.76
C ALA A 93 -11.19 -25.82 -30.46
N ASN A 94 -12.40 -25.68 -29.91
CA ASN A 94 -13.50 -26.63 -30.08
C ASN A 94 -14.83 -25.87 -30.18
N THR A 95 -15.84 -26.52 -30.77
CA THR A 95 -17.14 -25.95 -31.20
C THR A 95 -18.18 -25.87 -30.07
N SER A 96 -19.30 -25.12 -30.13
CA SER A 96 -20.01 -24.46 -31.26
C SER A 96 -20.88 -23.26 -30.83
N HIS A 97 -21.27 -22.42 -31.81
CA HIS A 97 -22.30 -21.36 -31.77
C HIS A 97 -21.99 -20.07 -30.97
N ASN A 98 -22.40 -18.94 -31.56
CA ASN A 98 -21.99 -17.56 -31.22
C ASN A 98 -20.47 -17.43 -30.96
N SER A 99 -19.71 -17.46 -32.05
CA SER A 99 -18.25 -17.28 -32.05
C SER A 99 -17.84 -15.82 -31.82
N PHE A 100 -18.09 -15.30 -30.61
CA PHE A 100 -17.53 -14.04 -30.13
C PHE A 100 -16.00 -14.08 -30.22
N SER A 101 -15.38 -12.99 -30.67
CA SER A 101 -13.92 -12.93 -30.84
C SER A 101 -13.19 -12.98 -29.50
N ALA A 102 -11.89 -13.29 -29.53
CA ALA A 102 -11.06 -13.30 -28.33
C ALA A 102 -11.02 -11.93 -27.63
N ALA A 103 -11.06 -10.83 -28.40
CA ALA A 103 -11.13 -9.47 -27.84
C ALA A 103 -12.46 -9.22 -27.11
N GLU A 104 -13.58 -9.65 -27.67
CA GLU A 104 -14.91 -9.52 -27.05
C GLU A 104 -15.03 -10.32 -25.77
N LYS A 105 -14.48 -11.53 -25.75
CA LYS A 105 -14.40 -12.37 -24.54
C LYS A 105 -13.54 -11.70 -23.47
N LYS A 106 -12.34 -11.22 -23.80
CA LYS A 106 -11.50 -10.44 -22.88
C LYS A 106 -12.24 -9.21 -22.32
N ALA A 107 -12.93 -8.45 -23.17
CA ALA A 107 -13.70 -7.28 -22.76
C ALA A 107 -14.92 -7.64 -21.88
N ALA A 108 -15.51 -8.81 -22.05
CA ALA A 108 -16.55 -9.34 -21.15
C ALA A 108 -15.98 -9.78 -19.80
N VAL A 109 -14.78 -10.38 -19.77
CA VAL A 109 -14.05 -10.71 -18.53
C VAL A 109 -13.70 -9.45 -17.73
N VAL A 110 -13.23 -8.38 -18.39
CA VAL A 110 -13.01 -7.08 -17.73
C VAL A 110 -14.31 -6.58 -17.09
N LYS A 111 -15.44 -6.58 -17.81
CA LYS A 111 -16.76 -6.18 -17.28
C LYS A 111 -17.29 -7.10 -16.18
N ALA A 112 -16.93 -8.38 -16.20
CA ALA A 112 -17.23 -9.31 -15.13
C ALA A 112 -16.43 -8.96 -13.86
N PHE A 113 -15.16 -8.58 -14.03
CA PHE A 113 -14.29 -8.15 -12.94
C PHE A 113 -14.68 -6.78 -12.36
N GLU A 114 -15.01 -5.79 -13.19
CA GLU A 114 -15.46 -4.44 -12.76
C GLU A 114 -16.59 -4.52 -11.72
N ARG A 115 -17.51 -5.48 -11.87
CA ARG A 115 -18.63 -5.71 -10.93
C ARG A 115 -18.21 -6.27 -9.57
N VAL A 116 -17.05 -6.91 -9.47
CA VAL A 116 -16.47 -7.42 -8.20
C VAL A 116 -15.25 -6.64 -7.74
N ALA A 117 -14.76 -5.68 -8.53
CA ALA A 117 -13.53 -4.92 -8.29
C ALA A 117 -13.51 -4.20 -6.92
N PHE A 118 -14.67 -3.83 -6.38
CA PHE A 118 -14.80 -3.23 -5.04
C PHE A 118 -14.32 -4.15 -3.89
N ASN A 119 -14.24 -5.47 -4.12
CA ASN A 119 -13.68 -6.42 -3.16
C ASN A 119 -12.15 -6.40 -3.13
N PHE A 120 -11.51 -5.70 -4.07
CA PHE A 120 -10.08 -5.77 -4.31
C PHE A 120 -9.41 -4.39 -4.33
N TYR A 121 -8.10 -4.40 -4.09
CA TYR A 121 -7.20 -3.38 -4.61
C TYR A 121 -6.09 -4.08 -5.39
N TYR A 122 -5.49 -3.39 -6.35
CA TYR A 122 -4.26 -3.85 -6.97
C TYR A 122 -3.08 -3.35 -6.12
N ASP A 123 -2.18 -4.27 -5.78
CA ASP A 123 -0.91 -4.00 -5.11
C ASP A 123 0.17 -3.92 -6.19
N GLU A 124 0.58 -2.70 -6.51
CA GLU A 124 1.59 -2.39 -7.53
C GLU A 124 2.97 -3.00 -7.22
N ASP A 125 3.30 -3.19 -5.93
CA ASP A 125 4.59 -3.72 -5.48
C ASP A 125 4.66 -5.25 -5.62
N SER A 126 3.60 -5.97 -5.24
CA SER A 126 3.52 -7.42 -5.51
C SER A 126 3.01 -7.76 -6.91
N ARG A 127 2.55 -6.75 -7.66
CA ARG A 127 1.88 -6.88 -8.97
C ARG A 127 0.75 -7.89 -8.94
N SER A 128 -0.07 -7.81 -7.91
CA SER A 128 -1.16 -8.77 -7.66
C SER A 128 -2.40 -8.09 -7.08
N TRP A 129 -3.56 -8.69 -7.32
CA TRP A 129 -4.79 -8.26 -6.66
C TRP A 129 -4.80 -8.76 -5.22
N LYS A 130 -5.35 -7.93 -4.33
CA LYS A 130 -5.40 -8.11 -2.89
C LYS A 130 -6.81 -7.80 -2.38
N ILE A 131 -7.24 -8.46 -1.31
CA ILE A 131 -8.61 -8.32 -0.81
C ILE A 131 -8.76 -7.02 0.00
N ALA A 132 -9.60 -6.09 -0.49
CA ALA A 132 -9.78 -4.76 0.12
C ALA A 132 -10.34 -4.81 1.55
N ARG A 133 -11.16 -5.81 1.89
CA ARG A 133 -11.66 -6.00 3.27
C ARG A 133 -10.59 -6.40 4.29
N ARG A 134 -9.40 -6.84 3.85
CA ARG A 134 -8.28 -7.19 4.74
C ARG A 134 -7.47 -5.98 5.21
N LEU A 135 -7.54 -4.86 4.48
CA LEU A 135 -6.86 -3.60 4.80
C LEU A 135 -7.12 -3.14 6.24
N SER A 136 -6.06 -2.67 6.89
CA SER A 136 -6.10 -1.92 8.15
C SER A 136 -6.84 -0.59 8.00
N GLU A 137 -7.26 0.02 9.12
CA GLU A 137 -7.84 1.38 9.08
C GLU A 137 -6.80 2.43 8.63
N PHE A 138 -5.52 2.21 8.96
CA PHE A 138 -4.38 3.01 8.48
C PHE A 138 -4.32 3.02 6.93
N GLU A 139 -4.34 1.85 6.30
CA GLU A 139 -4.28 1.75 4.83
C GLU A 139 -5.52 2.30 4.14
N LYS A 140 -6.71 2.08 4.71
CA LYS A 140 -7.96 2.68 4.20
C LYS A 140 -7.89 4.20 4.24
N ARG A 141 -7.38 4.76 5.34
CA ARG A 141 -7.22 6.20 5.52
C ARG A 141 -6.24 6.80 4.52
N LEU A 142 -5.05 6.21 4.35
CA LEU A 142 -4.08 6.66 3.34
C LEU A 142 -4.62 6.56 1.90
N LYS A 143 -5.42 5.53 1.58
CA LYS A 143 -6.06 5.40 0.26
C LYS A 143 -7.23 6.37 0.05
N ALA A 144 -7.89 6.81 1.11
CA ALA A 144 -8.96 7.81 1.06
C ALA A 144 -8.44 9.25 0.96
N THR A 145 -7.24 9.52 1.50
CA THR A 145 -6.61 10.86 1.54
C THR A 145 -5.12 10.77 1.14
N PRO A 146 -4.82 10.46 -0.14
CA PRO A 146 -3.44 10.33 -0.62
C PRO A 146 -2.67 11.66 -0.54
N LEU A 147 -1.38 11.60 -0.20
CA LEU A 147 -0.49 12.76 -0.11
C LEU A 147 -0.13 13.25 -1.52
N SER A 148 -0.97 14.12 -2.05
CA SER A 148 -0.93 14.52 -3.47
C SER A 148 0.01 15.69 -3.76
N THR A 149 0.15 16.66 -2.85
CA THR A 149 0.93 17.89 -3.10
C THR A 149 2.44 17.67 -2.88
N ALA A 150 3.29 18.29 -3.71
CA ALA A 150 4.75 18.20 -3.54
C ALA A 150 5.22 18.73 -2.18
N TYR A 151 4.52 19.71 -1.61
CA TYR A 151 4.82 20.26 -0.29
C TYR A 151 4.60 19.21 0.82
N ASP A 152 3.42 18.58 0.86
CA ASP A 152 3.10 17.54 1.85
C ASP A 152 4.10 16.37 1.79
N LYS A 153 4.50 15.96 0.58
CA LYS A 153 5.51 14.92 0.35
C LYS A 153 6.88 15.31 0.89
N LYS A 154 7.32 16.55 0.61
CA LYS A 154 8.61 17.06 1.07
C LYS A 154 8.65 17.20 2.60
N THR A 155 7.56 17.68 3.20
CA THR A 155 7.42 17.79 4.65
C THR A 155 7.44 16.40 5.30
N LEU A 156 6.76 15.40 4.74
CA LEU A 156 6.90 14.02 5.20
C LEU A 156 8.35 13.53 5.12
N ALA A 157 9.02 13.71 3.98
CA ALA A 157 10.42 13.31 3.84
C ALA A 157 11.33 13.99 4.87
N ARG A 158 11.13 15.28 5.16
CA ARG A 158 11.86 16.01 6.21
C ARG A 158 11.60 15.46 7.60
N MET A 159 10.34 15.23 7.98
CA MET A 159 10.00 14.63 9.29
C MET A 159 10.64 13.25 9.46
N LEU A 160 10.53 12.38 8.44
CA LEU A 160 11.13 11.05 8.48
C LEU A 160 12.67 11.09 8.55
N ILE A 161 13.31 12.05 7.88
CA ILE A 161 14.76 12.27 7.93
C ILE A 161 15.19 12.87 9.29
N GLU A 162 14.38 13.73 9.89
CA GLU A 162 14.65 14.33 11.20
C GLU A 162 14.45 13.32 12.35
N MET A 163 13.45 12.43 12.26
CA MET A 163 13.32 11.26 13.15
C MET A 163 14.55 10.35 13.03
N ALA A 164 14.89 9.87 11.83
CA ALA A 164 16.06 9.00 11.61
C ALA A 164 17.42 9.70 11.84
N LYS A 165 17.43 11.00 12.15
CA LYS A 165 18.61 11.76 12.63
C LYS A 165 18.72 11.78 14.15
N ALA A 166 17.65 11.52 14.91
CA ALA A 166 17.65 11.61 16.37
C ALA A 166 18.73 10.72 17.00
N ASP A 167 18.84 9.48 16.52
CA ASP A 167 19.83 8.50 16.98
C ASP A 167 21.18 8.60 16.24
N GLY A 168 21.32 9.60 15.37
CA GLY A 168 22.56 9.94 14.66
C GLY A 168 22.95 9.04 13.49
N GLN A 169 22.17 8.00 13.13
CA GLN A 169 22.48 7.09 12.02
C GLN A 169 21.26 6.74 11.16
N ILE A 170 21.28 7.15 9.89
CA ILE A 170 20.32 6.71 8.86
C ILE A 170 20.86 5.43 8.19
N ALA A 171 20.05 4.37 8.15
CA ALA A 171 20.41 3.09 7.57
C ALA A 171 20.53 3.15 6.03
N ALA A 172 21.22 2.16 5.44
CA ALA A 172 21.38 2.08 3.99
C ALA A 172 20.03 1.90 3.28
N GLU A 173 19.16 1.05 3.81
CA GLU A 173 17.82 0.78 3.32
C GLU A 173 16.88 2.00 3.40
N GLU A 174 17.09 2.87 4.39
CA GLU A 174 16.35 4.13 4.53
C GLU A 174 16.81 5.17 3.54
N LYS A 175 18.13 5.27 3.34
CA LYS A 175 18.71 6.10 2.29
C LYS A 175 18.22 5.67 0.90
N GLU A 176 18.16 4.36 0.62
CA GLU A 176 17.55 3.83 -0.61
C GLU A 176 16.05 4.16 -0.71
N PHE A 177 15.30 4.10 0.40
CA PHE A 177 13.92 4.58 0.44
C PHE A 177 13.84 6.07 0.08
N PHE A 178 14.56 6.95 0.78
CA PHE A 178 14.49 8.40 0.53
C PHE A 178 14.92 8.74 -0.89
N GLN A 179 15.95 8.08 -1.44
CA GLN A 179 16.39 8.24 -2.84
C GLN A 179 15.40 7.70 -3.89
N SER A 180 14.35 6.98 -3.46
CA SER A 180 13.27 6.46 -4.33
C SER A 180 11.87 6.88 -3.84
N PHE A 181 11.83 7.86 -2.95
CA PHE A 181 10.63 8.55 -2.45
C PHE A 181 10.67 10.03 -2.85
N LEU A 182 11.87 10.61 -2.80
CA LEU A 182 12.17 11.93 -3.30
C LEU A 182 12.35 11.92 -4.83
N ASP A 183 11.85 12.97 -5.44
CA ASP A 183 11.82 13.27 -6.87
C ASP A 183 12.31 14.72 -7.11
N ASP A 184 12.26 15.20 -8.35
CA ASP A 184 12.72 16.57 -8.67
C ASP A 184 11.80 17.66 -8.06
N ASP A 185 10.53 17.35 -7.77
CA ASP A 185 9.56 18.27 -7.15
C ASP A 185 9.78 18.40 -5.62
N THR A 186 10.22 17.34 -4.96
CA THR A 186 10.50 17.30 -3.51
C THR A 186 11.96 17.60 -3.16
N GLY A 187 12.88 17.37 -4.11
CA GLY A 187 14.32 17.64 -3.98
C GLY A 187 15.10 16.46 -3.42
N SER A 188 16.34 16.27 -3.89
CA SER A 188 17.14 15.08 -3.56
C SER A 188 17.42 14.91 -2.06
N PHE A 189 17.62 13.67 -1.61
CA PHE A 189 18.00 13.33 -0.23
C PHE A 189 19.18 14.19 0.29
N ALA A 190 20.17 14.49 -0.56
CA ALA A 190 21.32 15.31 -0.19
C ALA A 190 21.03 16.83 -0.13
N GLN A 191 19.91 17.31 -0.66
CA GLN A 191 19.39 18.65 -0.38
C GLN A 191 18.61 18.63 0.93
N VAL A 192 17.60 17.76 1.05
CA VAL A 192 16.73 17.64 2.23
C VAL A 192 17.53 17.40 3.52
N MET A 193 18.57 16.57 3.48
CA MET A 193 19.49 16.35 4.61
C MET A 193 20.17 17.62 5.17
N ARG A 194 20.30 18.68 4.35
CA ARG A 194 20.96 19.96 4.67
C ARG A 194 19.98 21.11 4.91
N GLU A 195 18.68 20.88 4.80
CA GLU A 195 17.67 21.88 5.16
C GLU A 195 17.61 22.07 6.69
N ALA A 196 17.08 23.20 7.14
CA ALA A 196 16.85 23.45 8.55
C ALA A 196 15.76 22.48 9.09
N PRO A 197 15.78 22.16 10.40
CA PRO A 197 14.68 21.44 11.03
C PRO A 197 13.33 22.09 10.74
N LEU A 198 12.29 21.29 10.55
CA LEU A 198 10.94 21.79 10.28
C LEU A 198 10.45 22.73 11.39
N SER A 199 10.07 23.93 10.99
CA SER A 199 9.47 24.93 11.87
C SER A 199 7.94 24.78 11.94
N ARG A 200 7.34 25.31 13.02
CA ARG A 200 5.87 25.36 13.17
C ARG A 200 5.16 25.95 11.94
N VAL A 201 5.70 27.04 11.38
CA VAL A 201 5.10 27.73 10.21
C VAL A 201 5.09 26.82 8.98
N GLU A 202 6.15 26.02 8.75
CA GLU A 202 6.17 25.04 7.66
C GLU A 202 5.21 23.87 7.88
N LEU A 203 4.86 23.59 9.15
CA LEU A 203 3.87 22.57 9.53
C LEU A 203 2.42 23.10 9.53
N GLU A 204 2.24 24.42 9.54
CA GLU A 204 0.96 25.12 9.38
C GLU A 204 0.54 25.24 7.89
N GLU A 205 1.49 25.34 6.96
CA GLU A 205 1.26 25.37 5.50
C GLU A 205 0.95 23.98 4.87
N VAL A 206 1.04 22.91 5.66
CA VAL A 206 0.70 21.54 5.25
C VAL A 206 -0.82 21.41 5.02
N SER A 207 -1.24 20.69 3.98
CA SER A 207 -2.66 20.53 3.68
C SER A 207 -3.42 19.87 4.85
N ALA A 208 -4.65 20.30 5.13
CA ALA A 208 -5.39 19.84 6.31
C ALA A 208 -5.62 18.32 6.34
N GLU A 209 -5.80 17.71 5.17
CA GLU A 209 -5.89 16.25 4.98
C GLU A 209 -4.51 15.58 5.07
N GLY A 210 -3.48 16.21 4.49
CA GLY A 210 -2.11 15.72 4.50
C GLY A 210 -1.52 15.66 5.91
N ARG A 211 -1.67 16.72 6.71
CA ARG A 211 -1.09 16.88 8.06
C ARG A 211 -1.33 15.67 8.97
N GLU A 212 -2.57 15.18 9.03
CA GLU A 212 -2.91 13.99 9.83
C GLU A 212 -2.23 12.71 9.30
N ASN A 213 -2.12 12.57 7.98
CA ASN A 213 -1.54 11.38 7.34
C ASN A 213 -0.02 11.39 7.38
N ILE A 214 0.62 12.56 7.22
CA ILE A 214 2.05 12.75 7.43
C ILE A 214 2.41 12.31 8.85
N PHE A 215 1.72 12.85 9.86
CA PHE A 215 1.99 12.49 11.26
C PHE A 215 1.79 10.99 11.53
N MET A 216 0.67 10.42 11.08
CA MET A 216 0.36 8.99 11.24
C MET A 216 1.43 8.09 10.57
N ILE A 217 1.97 8.50 9.41
CA ILE A 217 3.09 7.81 8.76
C ILE A 217 4.37 7.94 9.59
N THR A 218 4.71 9.14 10.05
CA THR A 218 5.92 9.38 10.86
C THR A 218 5.92 8.54 12.14
N VAL A 219 4.78 8.43 12.83
CA VAL A 219 4.63 7.49 13.96
C VAL A 219 4.95 6.06 13.51
N ALA A 220 4.27 5.55 12.46
CA ALA A 220 4.43 4.15 12.09
C ALA A 220 5.85 3.83 11.55
N VAL A 221 6.59 4.81 11.04
CA VAL A 221 8.02 4.67 10.70
C VAL A 221 8.88 4.56 11.95
N ALA A 222 8.70 5.45 12.95
CA ALA A 222 9.42 5.41 14.23
C ALA A 222 9.32 4.01 14.86
N LEU A 223 8.08 3.53 15.03
CA LEU A 223 7.77 2.21 15.63
C LEU A 223 8.27 0.97 14.85
N SER A 224 9.04 1.10 13.78
CA SER A 224 9.33 0.00 12.83
C SER A 224 10.61 -0.82 13.10
N ASP A 225 11.52 -0.35 13.94
CA ASP A 225 12.66 -1.12 14.48
C ASP A 225 12.37 -1.76 15.85
N LYS A 226 11.34 -1.25 16.55
CA LYS A 226 10.80 -1.72 17.84
C LYS A 226 11.61 -1.29 19.06
N ASP A 227 12.24 -0.11 19.02
CA ASP A 227 12.86 0.50 20.19
C ASP A 227 12.36 1.94 20.34
N PHE A 228 11.05 2.09 20.58
CA PHE A 228 10.40 3.41 20.63
C PHE A 228 10.77 4.14 21.92
N ASP A 229 11.93 4.78 21.88
CA ASP A 229 12.59 5.39 23.02
C ASP A 229 11.95 6.74 23.42
N GLN A 230 12.48 7.36 24.49
CA GLN A 230 11.95 8.64 24.96
C GLN A 230 12.32 9.81 24.03
N SER A 231 13.45 9.74 23.29
CA SER A 231 13.88 10.76 22.32
C SER A 231 12.97 10.80 21.09
N GLU A 232 12.70 9.64 20.47
CA GLU A 232 11.72 9.52 19.38
C GLU A 232 10.34 10.00 19.82
N LYS A 233 9.92 9.58 21.02
CA LYS A 233 8.62 9.95 21.58
C LYS A 233 8.50 11.45 21.81
N ASP A 234 9.49 12.08 22.44
CA ASP A 234 9.49 13.52 22.67
C ASP A 234 9.49 14.28 21.32
N LYS A 235 10.21 13.78 20.31
CA LYS A 235 10.23 14.36 18.96
C LYS A 235 8.88 14.24 18.25
N LEU A 236 8.18 13.11 18.36
CA LEU A 236 6.80 12.96 17.85
C LEU A 236 5.81 13.88 18.58
N TYR A 237 5.95 14.06 19.89
CA TYR A 237 5.08 14.97 20.65
C TYR A 237 5.36 16.44 20.28
N GLU A 238 6.61 16.83 20.05
CA GLU A 238 7.00 18.15 19.49
C GLU A 238 6.34 18.38 18.12
N TYR A 239 6.39 17.41 17.20
CA TYR A 239 5.72 17.50 15.91
C TYR A 239 4.20 17.61 16.03
N ALA A 240 3.58 16.88 16.96
CA ALA A 240 2.14 16.97 17.19
C ALA A 240 1.72 18.35 17.72
N GLU A 241 2.54 18.95 18.58
CA GLU A 241 2.31 20.30 19.11
C GLU A 241 2.54 21.37 18.03
N MET A 242 3.58 21.24 17.19
CA MET A 242 3.80 22.14 16.06
C MET A 242 2.69 22.05 15.01
N MET A 243 2.24 20.84 14.67
CA MET A 243 1.06 20.61 13.83
C MET A 243 -0.25 21.07 14.49
N SER A 244 -0.23 21.50 15.75
CA SER A 244 -1.39 21.98 16.51
C SER A 244 -2.53 20.96 16.59
N PHE A 245 -2.20 19.68 16.88
CA PHE A 245 -3.20 18.67 17.21
C PHE A 245 -3.66 18.78 18.67
N GLU A 246 -4.96 18.59 18.89
CA GLU A 246 -5.49 18.31 20.22
C GLU A 246 -4.91 17.00 20.77
N GLU A 247 -4.72 16.91 22.09
CA GLU A 247 -4.20 15.71 22.78
C GLU A 247 -4.89 14.41 22.34
N LYS A 248 -6.23 14.38 22.38
CA LYS A 248 -7.00 13.22 21.92
C LYS A 248 -6.69 12.87 20.46
N LYS A 249 -6.52 13.88 19.60
CA LYS A 249 -6.28 13.69 18.16
C LYS A 249 -4.88 13.16 17.90
N ARG A 250 -3.88 13.65 18.63
CA ARG A 250 -2.51 13.09 18.68
C ARG A 250 -2.58 11.60 19.04
N ASP A 251 -3.28 11.26 20.12
CA ASP A 251 -3.35 9.89 20.63
C ASP A 251 -4.12 8.95 19.69
N ASP A 252 -5.22 9.40 19.08
CA ASP A 252 -5.95 8.65 18.04
C ASP A 252 -5.06 8.37 16.81
N LEU A 253 -4.20 9.31 16.39
CA LEU A 253 -3.26 9.11 15.27
C LEU A 253 -2.05 8.24 15.65
N ILE A 254 -1.50 8.38 16.86
CA ILE A 254 -0.44 7.50 17.38
C ILE A 254 -0.94 6.05 17.41
N LYS A 255 -2.15 5.85 17.94
CA LYS A 255 -2.80 4.55 18.03
C LYS A 255 -3.01 3.89 16.67
N LEU A 256 -3.40 4.64 15.64
CA LEU A 256 -3.50 4.11 14.27
C LEU A 256 -2.14 3.61 13.75
N GLY A 257 -1.05 4.32 14.06
CA GLY A 257 0.31 3.87 13.77
C GLY A 257 0.68 2.59 14.53
N GLN A 258 0.46 2.56 15.84
CA GLN A 258 0.72 1.39 16.69
C GLN A 258 -0.06 0.14 16.24
N GLU A 259 -1.36 0.28 15.93
CA GLU A 259 -2.20 -0.79 15.41
C GLU A 259 -1.65 -1.35 14.09
N TYR A 260 -1.30 -0.49 13.13
CA TYR A 260 -0.73 -0.91 11.85
C TYR A 260 0.63 -1.62 12.03
N THR A 261 1.46 -1.17 12.97
CA THR A 261 2.75 -1.78 13.29
C THR A 261 2.58 -3.18 13.91
N ILE A 262 1.64 -3.37 14.84
CA ILE A 262 1.28 -4.69 15.38
C ILE A 262 0.79 -5.63 14.28
N GLU A 263 -0.11 -5.16 13.40
CA GLU A 263 -0.68 -5.98 12.34
C GLU A 263 0.38 -6.42 11.31
N ASN A 264 1.31 -5.54 10.96
CA ASN A 264 2.48 -5.88 10.14
C ASN A 264 3.42 -6.87 10.83
N ALA A 265 3.65 -6.76 12.13
CA ALA A 265 4.51 -7.68 12.87
C ALA A 265 3.93 -9.11 12.87
N ILE A 266 2.61 -9.24 13.05
CA ILE A 266 1.89 -10.52 12.95
C ILE A 266 2.00 -11.07 11.52
N HIS A 267 1.77 -10.25 10.50
CA HIS A 267 1.89 -10.67 9.09
C HIS A 267 3.31 -11.06 8.68
N ALA A 268 4.34 -10.37 9.17
CA ALA A 268 5.74 -10.68 8.88
C ALA A 268 6.22 -11.98 9.53
N SER A 269 5.67 -12.29 10.71
CA SER A 269 5.95 -13.51 11.49
C SER A 269 5.09 -14.71 11.06
N GLY A 270 3.95 -14.45 10.39
CA GLY A 270 2.97 -15.44 9.97
C GLY A 270 1.90 -15.71 11.04
N ASN A 271 2.32 -15.81 12.30
CA ASN A 271 1.49 -15.57 13.48
C ASN A 271 2.35 -14.98 14.60
N MET A 272 1.71 -14.56 15.70
CA MET A 272 2.35 -14.25 16.98
C MET A 272 1.42 -14.73 18.10
N SER A 273 1.99 -15.27 19.19
CA SER A 273 1.29 -15.53 20.44
C SER A 273 0.83 -14.23 21.12
N ARG A 274 -0.02 -14.36 22.15
CA ARG A 274 -0.47 -13.22 22.97
C ARG A 274 0.71 -12.56 23.68
N GLU A 275 1.63 -13.38 24.17
CA GLU A 275 2.82 -12.98 24.90
C GLU A 275 3.81 -12.23 23.99
N GLU A 276 4.00 -12.70 22.74
CA GLU A 276 4.79 -11.97 21.73
C GLU A 276 4.14 -10.65 21.32
N VAL A 277 2.80 -10.60 21.21
CA VAL A 277 2.06 -9.35 20.95
C VAL A 277 2.19 -8.37 22.12
N TYR A 278 2.15 -8.83 23.38
CA TYR A 278 2.38 -7.97 24.54
C TYR A 278 3.83 -7.46 24.63
N GLN A 279 4.84 -8.32 24.37
CA GLN A 279 6.25 -7.90 24.33
C GLN A 279 6.49 -6.84 23.24
N PHE A 280 5.87 -7.03 22.06
CA PHE A 280 5.92 -6.03 20.99
C PHE A 280 5.19 -4.73 21.39
N ALA A 281 4.03 -4.83 22.04
CA ALA A 281 3.27 -3.67 22.50
C ALA A 281 4.07 -2.80 23.48
N ASP A 282 4.74 -3.44 24.46
CA ASP A 282 5.64 -2.77 25.39
C ASP A 282 6.77 -2.01 24.64
N GLN A 283 7.37 -2.64 23.62
CA GLN A 283 8.43 -2.08 22.78
C GLN A 283 8.01 -0.86 21.93
N ILE A 284 6.72 -0.73 21.59
CA ILE A 284 6.18 0.39 20.81
C ILE A 284 5.33 1.37 21.65
N GLY A 285 5.42 1.29 22.99
CA GLY A 285 4.68 2.15 23.91
C GLY A 285 3.14 2.01 23.81
N MET A 286 2.63 0.85 23.40
CA MET A 286 1.20 0.58 23.21
C MET A 286 0.62 -0.16 24.43
N ASP A 287 -0.60 0.19 24.85
CA ASP A 287 -1.30 -0.60 25.86
C ASP A 287 -1.55 -2.04 25.38
N ARG A 288 -1.24 -3.01 26.23
CA ARG A 288 -1.36 -4.45 25.94
C ARG A 288 -2.79 -4.86 25.59
N SER A 289 -3.80 -4.24 26.21
CA SER A 289 -5.21 -4.49 25.90
C SER A 289 -5.59 -3.97 24.51
N GLU A 290 -5.06 -2.82 24.10
CA GLU A 290 -5.25 -2.30 22.75
C GLU A 290 -4.47 -3.11 21.70
N ALA A 291 -3.30 -3.64 22.03
CA ALA A 291 -2.56 -4.58 21.18
C ALA A 291 -3.31 -5.90 20.99
N GLU A 292 -3.93 -6.46 22.04
CA GLU A 292 -4.85 -7.58 21.91
C GLU A 292 -6.08 -7.21 21.07
N ARG A 293 -6.65 -6.00 21.23
CA ARG A 293 -7.72 -5.51 20.33
C ARG A 293 -7.27 -5.37 18.88
N ALA A 294 -5.99 -5.08 18.60
CA ALA A 294 -5.44 -5.04 17.25
C ALA A 294 -5.34 -6.48 16.68
N GLN A 295 -4.74 -7.42 17.42
CA GLN A 295 -4.69 -8.84 17.04
C GLN A 295 -6.09 -9.41 16.76
N ILE A 296 -7.06 -9.16 17.65
CA ILE A 296 -8.46 -9.61 17.48
C ILE A 296 -9.13 -8.95 16.27
N ARG A 297 -8.87 -7.66 16.00
CA ARG A 297 -9.39 -6.98 14.80
C ARG A 297 -8.80 -7.57 13.53
N LEU A 298 -7.49 -7.83 13.49
CA LEU A 298 -6.83 -8.50 12.37
C LEU A 298 -7.44 -9.88 12.11
N SER A 299 -7.54 -10.75 13.13
CA SER A 299 -8.17 -12.07 12.98
C SER A 299 -9.57 -11.97 12.37
N LYS A 300 -10.41 -11.04 12.87
CA LYS A 300 -11.76 -10.80 12.34
C LYS A 300 -11.81 -10.29 10.89
N ARG A 301 -10.75 -9.63 10.39
CA ARG A 301 -10.66 -9.22 8.97
C ARG A 301 -10.16 -10.34 8.06
N LEU A 302 -9.33 -11.24 8.57
CA LEU A 302 -8.76 -12.35 7.80
C LEU A 302 -9.73 -13.54 7.64
N GLY A 303 -10.47 -13.90 8.70
CA GLY A 303 -11.46 -14.99 8.71
C GLY A 303 -11.08 -16.15 9.61
#